data_AF-A0A523V9N6-F1
#
_entry.id   AF-A0A523V9N6-F1
#
_cell.length_a   1.000
_cell.length_b   1.000
_cell.length_c   1.000
_cell.angle_alpha   90.00
_cell.angle_beta   90.00
_cell.angle_gamma   90.00
#
_symmetry.space_group_name_H-M   'P 1'
#
loop_
_entity.id
_entity.type
_entity.pdbx_description
1 polymer ?
#
loop_
_entity_poly.entity_id
_entity_poly.type
_entity_poly.pdbx_seq_one_letter_code
_entity_poly.pdbx_strand_id
1 'polypeptide(L)' 'MALVDLRPQAKRRTPEGLLKQLKTFDLELKFSAGVWFFAKGTIRFHEAYGPPLSIPERLDIAAGLADYGL' A
#
# COMPACT_ATOMS: atom_id res chain seq x y z
N MET A 1 -4.83 -20.33 22.75
CA MET A 1 -5.03 -18.86 22.85
C MET A 1 -6.47 -18.56 22.49
N ALA A 2 -7.20 -17.81 23.31
CA ALA A 2 -8.54 -17.36 22.95
C ALA A 2 -8.45 -16.27 21.87
N LEU A 3 -9.41 -16.24 20.95
CA LEU A 3 -9.50 -15.17 19.96
C LEU A 3 -9.82 -13.85 20.66
N VAL A 4 -9.12 -12.78 20.30
CA VAL A 4 -9.36 -11.43 20.83
C VAL A 4 -10.62 -10.86 20.19
N ASP A 5 -11.53 -10.30 21.00
CA ASP A 5 -12.70 -9.60 20.47
C ASP A 5 -12.29 -8.27 19.83
N LEU A 6 -12.43 -8.18 18.50
CA LEU A 6 -12.09 -6.99 17.72
C LEU A 6 -13.29 -6.06 17.48
N ARG A 7 -14.50 -6.43 17.92
CA ARG A 7 -15.71 -5.59 17.74
C ARG A 7 -15.55 -4.15 18.26
N PRO A 8 -14.81 -3.87 19.36
CA PRO A 8 -14.56 -2.50 19.82
C PRO A 8 -13.74 -1.63 18.86
N GLN A 9 -13.03 -2.22 17.90
CA GLN A 9 -12.24 -1.47 16.90
C GLN A 9 -13.12 -0.82 15.83
N ALA A 10 -14.38 -1.25 15.71
CA ALA A 10 -15.30 -0.72 14.72
C ALA A 10 -16.06 0.50 15.25
N LYS A 11 -16.06 1.60 14.49
CA LYS A 11 -16.93 2.75 14.75
C LYS A 11 -18.36 2.44 14.27
N ARG A 12 -19.23 1.99 15.18
CA ARG A 12 -20.68 1.81 14.92
C ARG A 12 -21.32 3.16 14.59
N ARG A 13 -22.10 3.20 13.51
CA ARG A 13 -22.88 4.36 13.08
C ARG A 13 -24.36 3.97 13.06
N THR A 14 -25.27 4.92 13.26
CA THR A 14 -26.70 4.72 12.96
C THR A 14 -26.90 4.57 11.46
N PRO A 15 -28.07 4.08 10.99
CA PRO A 15 -28.37 4.01 9.56
C PRO A 15 -28.17 5.35 8.83
N GLU A 16 -28.63 6.46 9.41
CA GLU A 16 -28.50 7.81 8.85
C GLU A 16 -27.04 8.26 8.84
N GLY A 17 -26.31 7.95 9.92
CA GLY A 17 -24.88 8.25 10.03
C GLY A 17 -24.03 7.47 9.02
N LEU A 18 -24.39 6.22 8.73
CA LEU A 18 -23.75 5.42 7.69
C LEU A 18 -24.06 6.00 6.30
N LEU A 19 -25.32 6.34 6.01
CA LEU A 19 -25.71 6.94 4.74
C LEU A 19 -24.99 8.27 4.49
N LYS A 20 -24.86 9.12 5.52
CA LYS A 20 -24.08 10.36 5.45
C LYS A 20 -22.62 10.06 5.15
N GLN A 21 -22.00 9.14 5.89
CA GLN A 21 -20.62 8.73 5.64
C GLN A 21 -20.42 8.27 4.20
N LEU A 22 -21.27 7.38 3.67
CA LEU A 22 -21.15 6.88 2.30
C LEU A 22 -21.25 7.99 1.25
N LYS A 23 -22.03 9.05 1.52
CA LYS A 23 -22.18 10.19 0.61
C LYS A 23 -21.05 11.21 0.69
N THR A 24 -20.38 11.33 1.84
CA THR A 24 -19.38 12.39 2.08
C THR A 24 -17.97 11.87 2.27
N PHE A 25 -17.79 10.54 2.31
CA PHE A 25 -16.47 9.94 2.51
C PHE A 25 -15.64 10.12 1.25
N ASP A 26 -14.47 10.70 1.44
CA ASP A 26 -13.44 10.86 0.43
C ASP A 26 -12.13 10.30 0.98
N LEU A 27 -11.32 9.72 0.09
CA LEU A 27 -10.03 9.15 0.44
C LEU A 27 -8.94 9.83 -0.36
N GLU A 28 -8.11 10.61 0.33
CA GLU A 28 -6.84 11.08 -0.19
C GLU A 28 -5.81 9.94 -0.07
N LEU A 29 -5.65 9.17 -1.14
CA LEU A 29 -4.73 8.03 -1.16
C LEU A 29 -3.28 8.53 -1.24
N LYS A 30 -2.47 8.21 -0.23
CA LYS A 30 -1.04 8.51 -0.17
C LYS A 30 -0.24 7.23 -0.36
N PHE A 31 -0.12 6.82 -1.61
CA PHE A 31 0.65 5.64 -1.94
C PHE A 31 2.13 5.85 -1.61
N SER A 32 2.79 4.79 -1.17
CA SER A 32 4.23 4.78 -0.99
C SER A 32 4.77 3.43 -1.43
N ALA A 33 5.91 3.45 -2.11
CA ALA A 33 6.67 2.25 -2.45
C ALA A 33 8.01 2.30 -1.73
N GLY A 34 8.35 1.20 -1.04
CA GLY A 34 9.70 1.03 -0.53
C GLY A 34 10.68 0.87 -1.70
N VAL A 35 11.93 1.32 -1.53
CA VAL A 35 12.98 1.26 -2.58
C VAL A 35 13.22 -0.15 -3.15
N TRP A 36 12.85 -1.19 -2.40
CA TRP A 36 12.96 -2.60 -2.81
C TRP A 36 11.84 -3.05 -3.75
N PHE A 37 10.76 -2.27 -3.90
CA PHE A 37 9.67 -2.54 -4.84
C PHE A 37 10.15 -2.52 -6.29
N PHE A 38 11.11 -1.65 -6.61
CA PHE A 38 11.60 -1.44 -7.97
C PHE A 38 12.56 -2.52 -8.48
N ALA A 39 13.06 -3.39 -7.59
CA ALA A 39 13.97 -4.46 -7.95
C ALA A 39 13.35 -5.83 -7.65
N LYS A 40 13.47 -6.75 -8.60
CA LYS A 40 13.04 -8.14 -8.39
C LYS A 40 14.01 -8.81 -7.42
N GLY A 41 13.52 -9.17 -6.25
CA GLY A 41 14.26 -9.96 -5.26
C GLY A 41 14.21 -11.45 -5.58
N THR A 42 15.10 -12.21 -4.96
CA THR A 42 14.95 -13.67 -4.87
C THR A 42 13.80 -13.98 -3.91
N ILE A 43 13.14 -15.12 -4.12
CA ILE A 43 12.19 -15.67 -3.15
C ILE A 43 12.59 -17.10 -2.82
N ARG A 44 11.93 -17.71 -1.82
CA ARG A 44 12.23 -19.09 -1.39
C ARG A 44 12.24 -20.11 -2.55
N PHE A 45 11.45 -19.88 -3.59
CA PHE A 45 11.17 -20.86 -4.63
C PHE A 45 11.93 -20.62 -5.93
N HIS A 46 12.50 -19.44 -6.15
CA HIS A 46 13.25 -19.13 -7.37
C HIS A 46 14.20 -17.93 -7.19
N GLU A 47 15.22 -17.89 -8.05
CA GLU A 47 16.13 -16.75 -8.18
C GLU A 47 15.41 -15.51 -8.73
N ALA A 48 15.98 -14.33 -8.50
CA ALA A 48 15.46 -13.10 -9.07
C ALA A 48 15.42 -13.19 -10.60
N TYR A 49 14.29 -12.78 -11.19
CA TYR A 49 14.21 -12.70 -12.64
C TYR A 49 14.87 -11.41 -13.13
N GLY A 50 15.91 -11.54 -13.96
CA GLY A 50 16.61 -10.41 -14.57
C GLY A 50 17.79 -9.90 -13.74
N PRO A 51 18.54 -8.92 -14.27
CA PRO A 51 19.73 -8.39 -13.62
C PRO A 51 19.39 -7.59 -12.35
N PRO A 52 20.31 -7.53 -11.38
CA PRO A 52 20.14 -6.68 -10.20
C PRO A 52 20.17 -5.21 -10.60
N LEU A 53 19.37 -4.40 -9.90
CA LEU A 53 19.42 -2.94 -10.01
C LEU A 53 20.25 -2.33 -8.89
N SER A 54 21.12 -1.40 -9.24
CA SER A 54 21.82 -0.49 -8.33
C SER A 54 20.84 0.48 -7.67
N ILE A 55 21.29 1.20 -6.63
CA ILE A 55 20.46 2.21 -5.96
C ILE A 55 20.09 3.37 -6.91
N PRO A 56 21.03 3.96 -7.68
CA PRO A 56 20.69 5.03 -8.63
C PRO A 56 19.59 4.62 -9.63
N GLU A 57 19.71 3.45 -10.25
CA GLU A 57 18.72 2.97 -11.23
C GLU A 57 17.31 2.83 -10.62
N ARG A 58 17.21 2.44 -9.34
CA ARG A 58 15.92 2.36 -8.65
C ARG A 58 15.34 3.75 -8.36
N LEU A 59 16.19 4.71 -8.00
CA LEU A 59 15.76 6.08 -7.76
C LEU A 59 15.32 6.76 -9.07
N ASP A 60 15.95 6.43 -10.19
CA ASP A 60 15.53 6.91 -11.51
C ASP A 60 14.13 6.39 -11.89
N ILE A 61 13.85 5.10 -11.61
CA ILE A 61 12.51 4.53 -11.78
C ILE A 61 11.49 5.23 -10.88
N ALA A 62 11.83 5.43 -9.60
CA ALA A 62 10.95 6.10 -8.65
C ALA A 62 10.64 7.54 -9.09
N ALA A 63 11.66 8.29 -9.52
CA ALA A 63 11.49 9.65 -10.02
C ALA A 63 10.57 9.70 -11.25
N GLY A 64 10.66 8.71 -12.15
CA GLY A 64 9.78 8.59 -13.31
C GLY A 64 8.30 8.31 -12.98
N LEU A 65 7.99 7.91 -11.74
CA LEU A 65 6.63 7.64 -11.29
C LEU A 65 6.02 8.77 -10.44
N ALA A 66 6.80 9.81 -10.13
CA ALA A 66 6.38 10.91 -9.26
C ALA A 66 5.10 11.59 -9.76
N ASP A 67 4.97 11.80 -11.06
CA ASP A 67 3.79 12.42 -11.70
C ASP A 67 2.54 11.53 -11.62
N TYR A 68 2.71 10.23 -11.34
CA TYR A 68 1.62 9.26 -11.16
C TYR A 68 1.28 9.03 -9.68
N GLY A 69 1.92 9.76 -8.76
CA GLY A 69 1.65 9.68 -7.32
C GLY A 69 2.43 8.56 -6.60
N LEU A 70 3.57 8.13 -7.15
CA LEU A 70 4.50 7.20 -6.51
C LEU A 70 5.92 7.74 -6.45
#